data_AF-A0A3M9ZYF8-F1
#
_entry.id   AF-A0A3M9ZYF8-F1
#
_cell.length_a   1.000
_cell.length_b   1.000
_cell.length_c   1.000
_cell.angle_alpha   90.00
_cell.angle_beta   90.00
_cell.angle_gamma   90.00
#
_symmetry.space_group_name_H-M   'P 1'
#
loop_
_entity.id
_entity.type
_entity.pdbx_description
1 polymer ?
#
loop_
_entity_poly.entity_id
_entity_poly.type
_entity_poly.pdbx_seq_one_letter_code
_entity_poly.pdbx_strand_id
1 'polypeptide(L)'
;MEKWADYLISAVSYENHLIHVVVRHADTDTGITDGEAVDRMTISSDMKKGLEYYTMYSGKDTWRRGSKIRLFSMGGEMYLRADSNRAKMDNLGDLPSTDMEPLIPKELEHKPDASGQKTR
;
A
#
# COMPACT_ATOMS: atom_id res chain seq x y z
N MET A 1 -5.75 13.71 -18.13
CA MET A 1 -4.86 14.04 -17.00
C MET A 1 -3.53 13.39 -17.32
N GLU A 2 -2.40 14.03 -17.03
CA GLU A 2 -1.10 13.36 -17.21
C GLU A 2 -0.90 12.36 -16.06
N LYS A 3 -0.48 11.14 -16.38
CA LYS A 3 -0.16 10.10 -15.40
C LYS A 3 0.95 10.61 -14.47
N TRP A 4 0.73 10.52 -13.17
CA TRP A 4 1.68 10.93 -12.13
C TRP A 4 2.60 9.81 -11.67
N ALA A 5 2.07 8.59 -11.59
CA ALA A 5 2.75 7.40 -11.07
C ALA A 5 2.04 6.13 -11.57
N ASP A 6 2.49 4.92 -11.20
CA ASP A 6 1.69 3.71 -11.43
C ASP A 6 0.55 3.60 -10.42
N TYR A 7 0.82 4.03 -9.18
CA TYR A 7 -0.15 4.00 -8.09
C TYR A 7 -0.11 5.27 -7.23
N LEU A 8 -1.27 5.62 -6.68
CA LEU A 8 -1.48 6.77 -5.79
C LEU A 8 -2.06 6.31 -4.45
N ILE A 9 -1.67 6.97 -3.36
CA ILE A 9 -2.19 6.70 -2.02
C ILE A 9 -2.96 7.90 -1.49
N SER A 10 -4.23 7.70 -1.12
CA SER A 10 -5.12 8.76 -0.63
C SER A 10 -5.33 8.75 0.88
N ALA A 11 -5.12 7.61 1.55
CA ALA A 11 -5.28 7.47 2.99
C ALA A 11 -4.41 6.32 3.52
N VAL A 12 -4.11 6.35 4.82
CA VAL A 12 -3.18 5.40 5.46
C VAL A 12 -3.57 5.17 6.91
N SER A 13 -3.43 3.93 7.37
CA SER A 13 -3.50 3.58 8.79
C SER A 13 -2.16 3.02 9.23
N TYR A 14 -1.76 3.37 10.45
CA TYR A 14 -0.50 2.94 11.04
C TYR A 14 -0.73 2.12 12.30
N GLU A 15 0.09 1.09 12.46
CA GLU A 15 0.20 0.29 13.68
C GLU A 15 1.67 0.26 14.09
N ASN A 16 1.97 0.66 15.33
CA ASN A 16 3.35 0.73 15.85
C ASN A 16 4.34 1.48 14.92
N HIS A 17 3.90 2.60 14.34
CA HIS A 17 4.66 3.43 13.39
C HIS A 17 5.01 2.75 12.05
N LEU A 18 4.40 1.61 11.74
CA LEU A 18 4.45 0.97 10.44
C LEU A 18 3.09 1.09 9.77
N ILE A 19 3.09 1.15 8.45
CA ILE A 19 1.85 1.11 7.67
C ILE A 19 1.19 -0.24 7.91
N HIS A 20 -0.04 -0.20 8.43
CA HIS A 20 -0.91 -1.37 8.51
C HIS A 20 -1.61 -1.56 7.17
N VAL A 21 -2.25 -0.49 6.67
CA VAL A 21 -3.04 -0.50 5.44
C VAL A 21 -3.07 0.88 4.81
N VAL A 22 -3.17 0.95 3.49
CA VAL A 22 -3.37 2.17 2.74
C VAL A 22 -4.52 2.01 1.76
N VAL A 23 -5.08 3.14 1.34
CA VAL A 23 -6.00 3.20 0.21
C VAL A 23 -5.19 3.54 -1.04
N ARG A 24 -4.96 2.53 -1.88
CA ARG A 24 -4.24 2.62 -3.16
C ARG A 24 -5.21 2.83 -4.31
N HIS A 25 -4.80 3.60 -5.29
CA HIS A 25 -5.51 3.79 -6.55
C HIS A 25 -4.54 3.59 -7.71
N ALA A 26 -4.96 2.92 -8.78
CA ALA A 26 -4.17 2.84 -10.00
C ALA A 26 -4.34 4.15 -10.80
N ASP A 27 -3.23 4.66 -11.31
CA ASP A 27 -3.22 5.84 -12.18
C ASP A 27 -3.02 5.38 -13.62
N THR A 28 -4.11 5.47 -14.38
CA THR A 28 -4.23 4.94 -15.75
C THR A 28 -4.37 6.09 -16.74
N ASP A 29 -4.17 5.82 -18.01
CA ASP A 29 -4.34 6.83 -19.07
C ASP A 29 -5.77 7.41 -19.12
N THR A 30 -6.76 6.67 -18.61
CA THR A 30 -8.16 7.09 -18.55
C THR A 30 -8.55 7.75 -17.22
N GLY A 31 -7.65 7.79 -16.24
CA GLY A 31 -7.87 8.41 -14.94
C GLY A 31 -7.45 7.55 -13.75
N ILE A 32 -7.86 7.98 -12.56
CA ILE A 32 -7.54 7.33 -11.28
C ILE A 32 -8.68 6.37 -10.93
N THR A 33 -8.34 5.11 -10.62
CA THR A 33 -9.35 4.11 -10.26
C THR A 33 -9.91 4.34 -8.86
N ASP A 34 -10.94 3.57 -8.51
CA ASP A 34 -11.41 3.49 -7.13
C ASP A 34 -10.31 2.99 -6.19
N GLY A 35 -10.48 3.34 -4.91
CA GLY A 35 -9.52 3.03 -3.86
C GLY A 35 -9.65 1.59 -3.38
N GLU A 36 -8.52 0.88 -3.29
CA GLU A 36 -8.42 -0.46 -2.72
C GLU A 36 -7.50 -0.46 -1.50
N ALA A 37 -7.85 -1.29 -0.51
CA ALA A 37 -7.06 -1.42 0.70
C ALA A 37 -5.90 -2.41 0.49
N VAL A 38 -4.67 -1.93 0.61
CA VAL A 38 -3.45 -2.74 0.43
C VAL A 38 -2.49 -2.56 1.60
N ASP A 39 -1.70 -3.60 1.87
CA ASP A 39 -0.74 -3.61 2.96
C ASP A 39 0.65 -3.07 2.54
N ARG A 40 1.50 -2.83 3.54
CA ARG A 40 2.89 -2.38 3.35
C ARG A 40 3.71 -3.35 2.50
N MET A 41 3.47 -4.65 2.63
CA MET A 41 4.25 -5.69 1.93
C MET A 41 3.99 -5.66 0.43
N THR A 42 2.74 -5.47 0.03
CA THR A 42 2.32 -5.30 -1.37
C THR A 42 3.02 -4.10 -1.99
N ILE A 43 2.92 -2.92 -1.36
CA ILE A 43 3.57 -1.70 -1.85
C ILE A 43 5.09 -1.88 -1.97
N SER A 44 5.72 -2.47 -0.94
CA SER A 44 7.16 -2.70 -0.92
C SER A 44 7.60 -3.65 -2.06
N SER A 45 6.79 -4.67 -2.34
CA SER A 45 7.05 -5.62 -3.43
C SER A 45 6.87 -4.98 -4.80
N ASP A 46 5.87 -4.12 -4.96
CA ASP A 46 5.60 -3.38 -6.18
C ASP A 46 6.72 -2.38 -6.49
N MET A 47 7.17 -1.61 -5.49
CA MET A 47 8.29 -0.69 -5.66
C MET A 47 9.61 -1.40 -5.96
N LYS A 48 9.82 -2.62 -5.44
CA LYS A 48 10.98 -3.47 -5.83
C LYS A 48 10.94 -3.88 -7.31
N LYS A 49 9.74 -4.05 -7.88
CA LYS A 49 9.55 -4.33 -9.31
C LYS A 49 9.69 -3.08 -10.19
N GLY A 50 9.90 -1.90 -9.58
CA GLY A 50 10.08 -0.63 -10.28
C GLY A 50 8.80 0.19 -10.43
N LEU A 51 7.70 -0.19 -9.77
CA LEU A 51 6.46 0.57 -9.82
C LEU A 51 6.55 1.84 -8.97
N GLU A 52 6.05 2.95 -9.52
CA GLU A 52 6.13 4.26 -8.88
C GLU A 52 4.88 4.58 -8.05
N TYR A 53 5.10 5.19 -6.88
CA TYR A 53 4.04 5.55 -5.94
C TYR A 53 4.14 7.02 -5.53
N TYR A 54 3.00 7.70 -5.49
CA TYR A 54 2.85 9.06 -4.95
C TYR A 54 1.70 9.12 -3.95
N THR A 55 1.74 10.07 -3.02
CA THR A 55 0.55 10.42 -2.24
C THR A 55 -0.38 11.30 -3.08
N MET A 56 -1.67 11.32 -2.75
CA MET A 56 -2.63 12.23 -3.34
C MET A 56 -3.65 12.73 -2.31
N TYR A 57 -4.21 13.91 -2.55
CA TYR A 57 -5.14 14.54 -1.64
C TYR A 57 -6.43 14.90 -2.37
N SER A 58 -7.58 14.66 -1.74
CA SER A 58 -8.87 15.14 -2.22
C SER A 58 -8.96 16.65 -1.98
N GLY A 59 -9.12 17.41 -3.07
CA GLY A 59 -9.49 18.83 -3.02
C GLY A 59 -11.01 18.99 -3.07
N LYS A 60 -11.49 20.25 -3.10
CA LYS A 60 -12.92 20.56 -3.17
C LYS A 60 -13.63 19.95 -4.38
N ASP A 61 -12.93 19.78 -5.51
CA ASP A 61 -13.51 19.23 -6.75
C ASP A 61 -12.49 18.45 -7.60
N THR A 62 -11.23 18.33 -7.16
CA THR A 62 -10.15 17.72 -7.94
C THR A 62 -9.14 17.02 -7.05
N TRP A 63 -8.51 15.97 -7.59
CA TRP A 63 -7.35 15.33 -6.97
C TRP A 63 -6.10 16.19 -7.16
N ARG A 64 -5.26 16.22 -6.12
CA ARG A 64 -3.95 16.89 -6.16
C ARG A 64 -2.85 15.90 -5.90
N ARG A 65 -1.84 15.89 -6.77
CA ARG A 65 -0.61 15.11 -6.57
C ARG A 65 0.11 15.57 -5.32
N GLY A 66 0.43 14.62 -4.46
CA GLY A 66 1.25 14.81 -3.28
C GLY A 66 2.72 14.47 -3.54
N SER A 67 3.35 13.87 -2.53
CA SER A 67 4.78 13.59 -2.48
C SER A 67 5.11 12.21 -3.05
N LYS A 68 6.29 12.08 -3.66
CA LYS A 68 6.82 10.80 -4.11
C LYS A 68 7.11 9.90 -2.91
N ILE A 69 6.62 8.67 -2.95
CA ILE A 69 6.91 7.67 -1.94
C ILE A 69 8.22 6.97 -2.30
N ARG A 70 9.06 6.73 -1.30
CA ARG A 70 10.37 6.08 -1.43
C ARG A 70 10.44 4.88 -0.51
N LEU A 71 11.03 3.81 -1.03
CA LEU A 71 11.37 2.62 -0.26
C LEU A 71 12.80 2.76 0.28
N PHE A 72 12.95 2.73 1.59
CA PHE A 72 14.23 2.79 2.28
C PHE A 72 14.53 1.44 2.91
N SER A 73 15.75 0.93 2.79
CA SER A 73 16.18 -0.22 3.59
C SER A 73 17.16 0.20 4.66
N MET A 74 16.92 -0.20 5.91
CA MET A 74 17.81 0.07 7.03
C MET A 74 17.83 -1.13 7.97
N GLY A 75 19.01 -1.75 8.16
CA GLY A 75 19.15 -2.90 9.06
C GLY A 75 18.41 -4.16 8.60
N GLY A 76 18.16 -4.32 7.29
CA GLY A 76 17.44 -5.47 6.73
C GLY A 76 15.93 -5.31 6.65
N GLU A 77 15.36 -4.29 7.31
CA GLU A 77 13.95 -3.93 7.19
C GLU A 77 13.72 -2.83 6.15
N MET A 78 12.49 -2.73 5.64
CA MET A 78 12.12 -1.79 4.58
C MET A 78 11.07 -0.79 5.06
N TYR A 79 11.27 0.50 4.87
CA TYR A 79 10.36 1.54 5.32
C TYR A 79 9.89 2.39 4.13
N LEU A 80 8.62 2.74 4.13
CA LEU A 80 7.98 3.57 3.12
C LEU A 80 7.85 4.99 3.66
N ARG A 81 8.47 5.95 2.96
CA ARG A 81 8.44 7.36 3.37
C ARG A 81 8.21 8.31 2.21
N ALA A 82 7.41 9.34 2.44
CA ALA A 82 7.17 10.46 1.53
C ALA A 82 8.09 11.67 1.84
N ASP A 83 8.73 11.67 3.01
CA ASP A 83 9.75 12.66 3.37
C ASP A 83 11.16 12.21 2.97
N SER A 84 12.15 13.09 3.16
CA SER A 84 13.57 12.77 2.94
C SER A 84 14.29 12.39 4.24
N ASN A 85 13.56 12.09 5.31
CA ASN A 85 14.16 11.72 6.59
C ASN A 85 14.61 10.25 6.59
N ARG A 86 15.62 9.92 7.41
CA ARG A 86 16.14 8.57 7.58
C ARG A 86 15.76 8.05 8.96
N ALA A 87 14.54 7.51 9.08
CA ALA A 87 14.06 6.91 10.32
C ALA A 87 13.50 5.50 10.08
N LYS A 88 13.59 4.66 11.11
CA LYS A 88 13.11 3.27 11.13
C LYS A 88 11.59 3.20 11.38
N MET A 89 10.82 3.96 10.60
CA MET A 89 9.37 4.02 10.67
C MET A 89 8.82 4.43 9.31
N ASP A 90 7.58 4.08 9.05
CA ASP A 90 6.89 4.55 7.84
C ASP A 90 6.35 5.96 8.06
N ASN A 91 6.30 6.75 6.99
CA ASN A 91 5.74 8.11 7.05
C ASN A 91 5.31 8.58 5.66
N LEU A 92 4.01 8.53 5.36
CA LEU A 92 3.42 9.06 4.12
C LEU A 92 2.97 10.52 4.24
N GLY A 93 3.40 11.24 5.28
CA GLY A 93 3.04 12.63 5.55
C GLY A 93 1.62 12.74 6.11
N ASP A 94 0.95 13.85 5.80
CA ASP A 94 -0.33 14.25 6.41
C ASP A 94 -1.55 13.64 5.72
N LEU A 95 -1.44 12.39 5.24
CA LEU A 95 -2.58 11.68 4.66
C LEU A 95 -3.64 11.41 5.74
N PRO A 96 -4.94 11.47 5.40
CA PRO A 96 -6.00 11.11 6.32
C PRO A 96 -5.91 9.63 6.74
N SER A 97 -6.36 9.35 7.95
CA SER A 97 -6.50 7.98 8.44
C SER A 97 -7.59 7.22 7.70
N THR A 98 -7.42 5.91 7.56
CA THR A 98 -8.46 5.01 7.02
C THR A 98 -8.77 3.88 8.00
N ASP A 99 -10.03 3.47 8.04
CA ASP A 99 -10.50 2.29 8.79
C ASP A 99 -10.74 1.08 7.86
N MET A 100 -10.33 1.16 6.58
CA MET A 100 -10.42 0.02 5.67
C MET A 100 -9.46 -1.09 6.11
N GLU A 101 -9.88 -2.35 6.00
CA GLU A 101 -8.99 -3.50 6.17
C GLU A 101 -8.39 -3.92 4.83
N PRO A 102 -7.12 -4.36 4.79
CA PRO A 102 -6.51 -4.83 3.55
C PRO A 102 -7.33 -5.99 2.99
N LEU A 103 -7.58 -5.95 1.68
CA LEU A 103 -8.22 -7.07 0.99
C LEU A 103 -7.22 -8.23 0.93
N ILE A 104 -7.12 -8.99 2.02
CA ILE A 104 -6.36 -10.24 2.05
C ILE A 104 -6.94 -11.10 0.92
N PRO A 105 -6.17 -11.51 -0.11
CA PRO A 105 -6.61 -12.59 -0.98
C PRO A 105 -6.92 -13.74 -0.04
N LYS A 106 -8.18 -14.19 0.02
CA LYS A 106 -8.57 -15.40 0.71
C LYS A 106 -7.91 -16.60 0.01
N GLU A 107 -6.58 -16.69 0.04
CA GLU A 107 -5.86 -17.82 -0.52
C GLU A 107 -5.75 -18.86 0.59
N LEU A 108 -6.70 -19.79 0.51
CA LEU A 108 -6.66 -21.13 1.06
C LEU A 108 -6.70 -21.18 2.59
N GLU A 109 -7.93 -21.10 3.14
CA GLU A 109 -8.28 -22.09 4.16
C GLU A 109 -7.99 -23.47 3.55
N HIS A 110 -6.78 -23.98 3.74
CA HIS A 110 -6.51 -25.40 3.70
C HIS A 110 -7.40 -26.01 4.79
N LYS A 111 -8.63 -26.38 4.42
CA LYS A 111 -9.33 -27.44 5.14
C LYS A 111 -8.34 -28.61 5.17
N PRO A 112 -7.98 -29.15 6.35
CA PRO A 112 -7.28 -30.42 6.35
C PRO A 112 -8.19 -31.40 5.63
N ASP A 113 -7.76 -31.86 4.45
CA ASP A 113 -8.47 -32.87 3.69
C ASP A 113 -8.52 -34.12 4.57
N ALA A 114 -9.70 -34.40 5.10
CA ALA A 114 -9.99 -35.62 5.83
C ALA A 114 -10.03 -36.79 4.83
N SER A 115 -8.85 -37.17 4.32
CA SER A 115 -8.71 -38.42 3.59
C SER A 115 -8.23 -39.48 4.57
N GLY A 116 -9.20 -40.27 5.03
CA GLY A 116 -8.94 -41.47 5.79
C GLY A 116 -8.06 -42.43 4.99
N GLN A 117 -7.00 -42.92 5.63
CA GLN A 117 -6.43 -44.21 5.29
C GLN A 117 -6.61 -45.14 6.47
N LYS A 118 -7.63 -46.01 6.32
CA LYS A 118 -7.59 -47.35 6.91
C LYS A 118 -6.31 -48.03 6.42
N THR A 119 -5.56 -48.67 7.31
CA THR A 119 -5.17 -50.09 7.22
C THR A 119 -4.15 -50.45 8.31
N ARG A 120 -4.59 -51.25 9.28
CA ARG A 120 -3.97 -52.55 9.59
C ARG A 120 -4.94 -53.41 10.37
#